data_AF-A0A6L8EJE9-F1
#
_entry.id   AF-A0A6L8EJE9-F1
#
_cell.length_a   1.000
_cell.length_b   1.000
_cell.length_c   1.000
_cell.angle_alpha   90.00
_cell.angle_beta   90.00
_cell.angle_gamma   90.00
#
_symmetry.space_group_name_H-M   'P 1'
#
loop_
_entity.id
_entity.type
_entity.pdbx_description
1 polymer ?
#
loop_
_entity_poly.entity_id
_entity_poly.type
_entity_poly.pdbx_seq_one_letter_code
_entity_poly.pdbx_strand_id
1 'polypeptide(L)'
;MKLEDLQPDTTITGILANESVTVVNVRWFGSDALELTYKTSSGKVGNEILYRQGQDRLEIVKVGRPWNFDGDGARFRLVSEALRIRLAHLFDPLLAVHSSVVDPLPHQITAVYEAMLPRQPLRFLLADDPGAGKTIMAGLLIREL
;
A
#
# COMPACT_ATOMS: atom_id res chain seq x y z
N MET A 1 -25.36 17.47 10.18
CA MET A 1 -25.20 17.05 11.59
C MET A 1 -26.19 17.83 12.43
N LYS A 2 -26.64 17.35 13.59
CA LYS A 2 -27.45 18.17 14.51
C LYS A 2 -26.54 18.86 15.54
N LEU A 3 -26.92 20.04 16.04
CA LEU A 3 -26.14 20.74 17.06
C LEU A 3 -25.99 19.93 18.36
N GLU A 4 -26.94 19.05 18.63
CA GLU A 4 -26.96 18.11 19.76
C GLU A 4 -25.87 17.04 19.67
N ASP A 5 -25.30 16.82 18.48
CA ASP A 5 -24.19 15.88 18.27
C ASP A 5 -22.83 16.48 18.65
N LEU A 6 -22.77 17.78 19.00
CA LEU A 6 -21.54 18.44 19.47
C LEU A 6 -21.28 18.09 20.93
N GLN A 7 -20.33 17.20 21.16
CA GLN A 7 -19.83 16.85 22.49
C GLN A 7 -18.35 17.27 22.65
N PRO A 8 -17.89 17.54 23.88
CA PRO A 8 -16.46 17.69 24.15
C PRO A 8 -15.64 16.56 23.51
N ASP A 9 -14.44 16.88 23.04
CA ASP A 9 -13.50 16.01 22.31
C ASP A 9 -13.92 15.58 20.89
N THR A 10 -15.07 16.03 20.40
CA THR A 10 -15.47 15.79 19.00
C THR A 10 -14.66 16.67 18.06
N THR A 11 -14.16 16.12 16.95
CA THR A 11 -13.52 16.91 15.88
C THR A 11 -14.52 17.23 14.78
N ILE A 12 -14.62 18.52 14.42
CA ILE A 12 -15.57 19.01 13.42
C ILE A 12 -14.90 19.93 12.41
N THR A 13 -15.45 20.02 11.21
CA THR A 13 -15.09 20.97 10.15
C THR A 13 -16.26 21.93 9.89
N GLY A 14 -15.96 23.09 9.31
CA GLY A 14 -16.96 24.11 8.95
C GLY A 14 -17.08 25.29 9.92
N ILE A 15 -16.31 25.28 11.01
CA ILE A 15 -16.12 26.43 11.92
C ILE A 15 -15.09 27.41 11.33
N LEU A 16 -13.90 26.89 11.03
CA LEU A 16 -12.86 27.63 10.32
C LEU A 16 -12.74 27.10 8.89
N ALA A 17 -12.42 28.00 7.95
CA ALA A 17 -12.19 27.62 6.57
C ALA A 17 -10.99 26.66 6.47
N ASN A 18 -11.20 25.49 5.86
CA ASN A 18 -10.18 24.47 5.60
C ASN A 18 -9.43 23.92 6.84
N GLU A 19 -9.97 24.08 8.04
CA GLU A 19 -9.38 23.50 9.25
C GLU A 19 -10.41 22.74 10.07
N SER A 20 -10.01 21.59 10.63
CA SER A 20 -10.78 20.86 11.63
C SER A 20 -10.47 21.39 13.03
N VAL A 21 -11.50 21.59 13.85
CA VAL A 21 -11.36 22.04 15.23
C VAL A 21 -11.89 20.98 16.18
N THR A 22 -11.28 20.87 17.36
CA THR A 22 -11.76 19.99 18.43
C THR A 22 -12.63 20.77 19.37
N VAL A 23 -13.82 20.26 19.66
CA VAL A 23 -14.75 20.84 20.62
C VAL A 23 -14.18 20.71 22.03
N VAL A 24 -14.02 21.82 22.72
CA VAL A 24 -13.57 21.86 24.12
C VAL A 24 -14.77 21.97 25.06
N ASN A 25 -15.73 22.82 24.71
CA ASN A 25 -16.93 23.03 25.51
C ASN A 25 -18.11 23.50 24.65
N VAL A 26 -19.31 23.18 25.10
CA VAL A 26 -20.57 23.56 24.46
C VAL A 26 -21.51 24.14 25.52
N ARG A 27 -21.95 25.38 25.34
CA ARG A 27 -22.90 26.04 26.22
C ARG A 27 -24.15 26.45 25.46
N TRP A 28 -25.28 25.86 25.82
CA TRP A 28 -26.56 26.13 25.18
C TRP A 28 -27.21 27.44 25.67
N PHE A 29 -27.80 28.17 24.73
CA PHE A 29 -28.70 29.28 24.98
C PHE A 29 -30.10 28.94 24.45
N GLY A 30 -30.93 28.37 25.33
CA GLY A 30 -32.21 27.81 24.91
C GLY A 30 -32.03 26.56 24.04
N SER A 31 -32.82 26.44 22.97
CA SER A 31 -32.80 25.27 22.05
C SER A 31 -32.34 25.59 20.62
N ASP A 32 -32.08 26.87 20.32
CA ASP A 32 -31.81 27.35 18.96
C ASP A 32 -30.39 27.90 18.76
N ALA A 33 -29.65 28.13 19.85
CA ALA A 33 -28.29 28.64 19.80
C ALA A 33 -27.39 27.98 20.85
N LEU A 34 -26.10 27.85 20.53
CA LEU A 34 -25.06 27.44 21.47
C LEU A 34 -23.78 28.23 21.24
N GLU A 35 -23.03 28.45 22.31
CA GLU A 35 -21.65 28.91 22.26
C GLU A 35 -20.74 27.68 22.25
N LEU A 36 -19.90 27.59 21.21
CA LEU A 36 -18.91 26.55 21.04
C LEU A 36 -17.54 27.12 21.37
N THR A 37 -16.88 26.56 22.39
CA THR A 37 -15.44 26.75 22.61
C THR A 37 -14.71 25.61 21.91
N TYR A 38 -13.79 25.94 21.02
CA TYR A 38 -13.04 24.97 20.23
C TYR A 38 -11.54 25.24 20.29
N LYS A 39 -10.76 24.22 19.96
CA LYS A 39 -9.31 24.28 19.84
C LYS A 39 -8.89 23.88 18.43
N THR A 40 -8.08 24.69 17.79
CA THR A 40 -7.51 24.41 16.46
C THR A 40 -6.44 23.32 16.52
N SER A 41 -6.05 22.79 15.36
CA SER A 41 -4.93 21.84 15.25
C SER A 41 -3.60 22.44 15.73
N SER A 42 -3.45 23.76 15.58
CA SER A 42 -2.33 24.57 16.08
C SER A 42 -2.41 24.88 17.58
N GLY A 43 -3.46 24.44 18.26
CA GLY A 43 -3.64 24.59 19.70
C GLY A 43 -4.20 25.94 20.15
N LYS A 44 -4.59 26.82 19.23
CA LYS A 44 -5.28 28.07 19.55
C LYS A 44 -6.72 27.78 19.96
N VAL A 45 -7.21 28.49 20.98
CA VAL A 45 -8.59 28.37 21.44
C VAL A 45 -9.40 29.53 20.87
N GLY A 46 -10.62 29.25 20.44
CA GLY A 46 -11.57 30.23 19.94
C GLY A 46 -12.98 29.92 20.44
N ASN A 47 -13.84 30.94 20.40
CA ASN A 47 -15.27 30.81 20.69
C ASN A 47 -16.07 31.26 19.47
N GLU A 48 -17.16 30.56 19.18
CA GLU A 48 -18.13 30.96 18.16
C GLU A 48 -19.56 30.65 18.63
N ILE A 49 -20.51 31.54 18.32
CA ILE A 49 -21.93 31.29 18.56
C ILE A 49 -22.52 30.65 17.30
N LEU A 50 -23.11 29.47 17.47
CA LEU A 50 -23.76 28.71 16.42
C LEU A 50 -25.27 28.75 16.60
N TYR A 51 -25.97 29.04 15.52
CA TYR A 51 -27.43 28.99 15.43
C TYR A 51 -27.87 27.74 14.68
N ARG A 52 -29.07 27.23 14.99
CA ARG A 52 -29.64 26.03 14.35
C ARG A 52 -29.72 26.13 12.82
N GLN A 53 -29.92 27.33 12.28
CA GLN A 53 -29.92 27.57 10.82
C GLN A 53 -28.56 27.33 10.16
N GLY A 54 -27.47 27.44 10.93
CA GLY A 54 -26.11 27.23 10.46
C GLY A 54 -25.59 25.81 10.67
N GLN A 55 -26.41 24.86 11.14
CA GLN A 55 -25.96 23.49 11.46
C GLN A 55 -25.49 22.71 10.21
N ASP A 56 -26.00 23.07 9.02
CA ASP A 56 -25.74 22.35 7.77
C ASP A 56 -24.30 22.53 7.28
N ARG A 57 -23.60 23.58 7.73
CA ARG A 57 -22.18 23.80 7.40
C ARG A 57 -21.23 22.95 8.23
N LEU A 58 -21.73 22.27 9.27
CA LEU A 58 -20.92 21.51 10.21
C LEU A 58 -20.90 20.03 9.85
N GLU A 59 -19.69 19.49 9.78
CA GLU A 59 -19.47 18.07 9.56
C GLU A 59 -18.60 17.50 10.68
N ILE A 60 -19.00 16.35 11.24
CA ILE A 60 -18.14 15.60 12.15
C ILE A 60 -17.05 14.94 11.31
N VAL A 61 -15.80 15.28 11.61
CA VAL A 61 -14.67 14.51 11.10
C VAL A 61 -14.71 13.18 11.85
N LYS A 62 -15.26 12.14 11.23
CA LYS A 62 -15.05 10.78 11.72
C LYS A 62 -13.54 10.59 11.78
N VAL A 63 -13.02 10.40 12.99
CA VAL A 63 -11.64 9.97 13.21
C VAL A 63 -11.52 8.56 12.64
N GLY A 64 -11.41 8.46 11.31
CA GLY A 64 -10.83 7.28 10.69
C GLY A 64 -9.42 7.25 11.23
N ARG A 65 -9.09 6.28 12.09
CA ARG A 65 -7.70 6.17 12.53
C ARG A 65 -6.92 5.90 11.25
N PRO A 66 -5.83 6.64 10.97
CA PRO A 66 -5.03 6.42 9.77
C PRO A 66 -4.49 4.98 9.62
N TRP A 67 -4.64 4.16 10.67
CA TRP A 67 -4.14 2.79 10.82
C TRP A 67 -5.22 1.86 11.40
N ASN A 68 -6.44 1.87 10.85
CA ASN A 68 -7.53 1.05 11.39
C ASN A 68 -7.41 -0.46 11.10
N PHE A 69 -6.50 -0.89 10.21
CA PHE A 69 -6.30 -2.31 9.81
C PHE A 69 -7.61 -3.06 9.49
N ASP A 70 -8.65 -2.33 9.08
CA ASP A 70 -10.01 -2.79 8.79
C ASP A 70 -10.20 -3.13 7.30
N GLY A 71 -9.10 -3.14 6.53
CA GLY A 71 -9.11 -3.54 5.13
C GLY A 71 -9.40 -5.02 4.93
N ASP A 72 -9.74 -5.39 3.69
CA ASP A 72 -9.98 -6.78 3.31
C ASP A 72 -8.69 -7.62 3.39
N GLY A 73 -8.59 -8.45 4.43
CA GLY A 73 -7.44 -9.33 4.66
C GLY A 73 -7.24 -10.38 3.58
N ALA A 74 -8.30 -10.85 2.91
CA ALA A 74 -8.17 -11.80 1.81
C ALA A 74 -7.54 -11.13 0.59
N ARG A 75 -7.97 -9.90 0.28
CA ARG A 75 -7.37 -9.09 -0.80
C ARG A 75 -5.92 -8.71 -0.50
N PHE A 76 -5.62 -8.36 0.75
CA PHE A 76 -4.24 -8.11 1.17
C PHE A 76 -3.36 -9.33 0.93
N ARG A 77 -3.76 -10.50 1.44
CA ARG A 77 -3.03 -11.76 1.25
C ARG A 77 -2.82 -12.09 -0.23
N LEU A 78 -3.85 -11.92 -1.06
CA LEU A 78 -3.76 -12.19 -2.49
C LEU A 78 -2.69 -11.34 -3.16
N VAL A 79 -2.67 -10.03 -2.88
CA VAL A 79 -1.66 -9.11 -3.43
C VAL A 79 -0.27 -9.45 -2.90
N SER A 80 -0.14 -9.76 -1.61
CA SER A 80 1.14 -10.18 -1.02
C SER A 80 1.69 -11.45 -1.69
N GLU A 81 0.87 -12.47 -1.93
CA GLU A 81 1.29 -13.69 -2.63
C GLU A 81 1.63 -13.43 -4.11
N ALA A 82 0.83 -12.60 -4.80
CA ALA A 82 1.13 -12.21 -6.17
C ALA A 82 2.48 -11.48 -6.25
N LEU A 83 2.77 -10.61 -5.28
CA LEU A 83 4.05 -9.90 -5.19
C LEU A 83 5.20 -10.89 -4.91
N ARG A 84 5.01 -11.85 -4.00
CA ARG A 84 5.99 -12.91 -3.70
C ARG A 84 6.37 -13.70 -4.95
N ILE A 85 5.38 -14.11 -5.73
CA ILE A 85 5.62 -14.87 -6.98
C ILE A 85 6.32 -13.98 -8.01
N ARG A 86 5.83 -12.75 -8.22
CA ARG A 86 6.42 -11.80 -9.17
C ARG A 86 7.88 -11.48 -8.86
N LEU A 87 8.23 -11.38 -7.58
CA LEU A 87 9.57 -11.03 -7.11
C LEU A 87 10.45 -12.26 -6.84
N ALA A 88 9.98 -13.48 -7.07
CA ALA A 88 10.74 -14.71 -6.80
C ALA A 88 12.11 -14.72 -7.52
N HIS A 89 12.19 -14.14 -8.73
CA HIS A 89 13.42 -14.03 -9.52
C HIS A 89 14.56 -13.26 -8.81
N LEU A 90 14.25 -12.41 -7.83
CA LEU A 90 15.28 -11.68 -7.07
C LEU A 90 16.01 -12.59 -6.07
N PHE A 91 15.43 -13.72 -5.71
CA PHE A 91 15.91 -14.60 -4.64
C PHE A 91 16.16 -16.03 -5.10
N ASP A 92 15.65 -16.42 -6.27
CA ASP A 92 15.87 -17.72 -6.88
C ASP A 92 16.83 -17.58 -8.08
N PRO A 93 18.11 -17.93 -7.91
CA PRO A 93 19.09 -17.87 -8.99
C PRO A 93 18.87 -18.93 -10.08
N LEU A 94 17.93 -19.87 -9.88
CA LEU A 94 17.59 -20.93 -10.83
C LEU A 94 16.13 -20.84 -11.31
N LEU A 95 15.56 -19.64 -11.34
CA LEU A 95 14.14 -19.45 -11.63
C LEU A 95 13.74 -20.02 -13.00
N ALA A 96 14.58 -19.90 -14.03
CA ALA A 96 14.27 -20.46 -15.35
C ALA A 96 14.19 -21.99 -15.31
N VAL A 97 14.95 -22.68 -14.46
CA VAL A 97 14.82 -24.13 -14.26
C VAL A 97 13.46 -24.43 -13.62
N HIS A 98 13.13 -23.78 -12.50
CA HIS A 98 11.90 -24.08 -11.75
C HIS A 98 10.61 -23.69 -12.47
N SER A 99 10.66 -22.72 -13.38
CA SER A 99 9.48 -22.22 -14.12
C SER A 99 9.35 -22.78 -15.54
N SER A 100 10.29 -23.60 -15.99
CA SER A 100 10.26 -24.25 -17.31
C SER A 100 9.83 -25.70 -17.21
N VAL A 101 9.14 -26.19 -18.25
CA VAL A 101 8.79 -27.60 -18.38
C VAL A 101 9.98 -28.36 -18.99
N VAL A 102 11.08 -28.40 -18.26
CA VAL A 102 12.31 -29.13 -18.63
C VAL A 102 12.89 -29.80 -17.39
N ASP A 103 13.60 -30.92 -17.60
CA ASP A 103 14.39 -31.60 -16.57
C ASP A 103 15.87 -31.53 -16.98
N PRO A 104 16.58 -30.43 -16.66
CA PRO A 104 17.93 -30.20 -17.15
C PRO A 104 18.93 -31.08 -16.40
N LEU A 105 19.83 -31.69 -17.16
CA LEU A 105 20.91 -32.50 -16.63
C LEU A 105 21.95 -31.62 -15.90
N PRO A 106 22.70 -32.17 -14.92
CA PRO A 106 23.65 -31.41 -14.12
C PRO A 106 24.64 -30.59 -14.95
N HIS A 107 25.18 -31.15 -16.05
CA HIS A 107 26.11 -30.43 -16.91
C HIS A 107 25.47 -29.23 -17.62
N GLN A 108 24.17 -29.30 -17.92
CA GLN A 108 23.43 -28.20 -18.55
C GLN A 108 23.23 -27.04 -17.57
N ILE A 109 22.94 -27.35 -16.30
CA ILE A 109 22.83 -26.35 -15.24
C ILE A 109 24.17 -25.65 -15.04
N THR A 110 25.25 -26.42 -14.85
CA THR A 110 26.61 -25.87 -14.70
C THR A 110 27.01 -25.02 -15.91
N ALA A 111 26.72 -25.49 -17.12
CA ALA A 111 27.04 -24.76 -18.34
C ALA A 111 26.35 -23.38 -18.38
N VAL A 112 25.05 -23.30 -18.07
CA VAL A 112 24.30 -22.04 -18.14
C VAL A 112 24.63 -21.12 -16.97
N TYR A 113 24.50 -21.61 -15.73
CA TYR A 113 24.53 -20.77 -14.53
C TYR A 113 25.93 -20.43 -14.04
N GLU A 114 26.91 -21.34 -14.21
CA GLU A 114 28.27 -21.11 -13.73
C GLU A 114 29.20 -20.62 -14.85
N ALA A 115 29.00 -21.07 -16.10
CA ALA A 115 29.91 -20.75 -17.20
C ALA A 115 29.40 -19.67 -18.16
N MET A 116 28.09 -19.58 -18.40
CA MET A 116 27.53 -18.63 -19.38
C MET A 116 27.08 -17.31 -18.75
N LEU A 117 26.11 -17.34 -17.84
CA LEU A 117 25.52 -16.14 -17.22
C LEU A 117 26.53 -15.17 -16.59
N PRO A 118 27.62 -15.62 -15.92
CA PRO A 118 28.56 -14.70 -15.30
C PRO A 118 29.43 -13.92 -16.29
N ARG A 119 29.50 -14.31 -17.58
CA ARG A 119 30.38 -13.67 -18.54
C ARG A 119 29.69 -12.54 -19.28
N GLN A 120 30.37 -11.40 -19.34
CA GLN A 120 30.02 -10.31 -20.25
C GLN A 120 31.20 -10.01 -21.18
N PRO A 121 30.97 -9.92 -22.51
CA PRO A 121 29.70 -10.05 -23.21
C PRO A 121 29.20 -11.52 -23.36
N LEU A 122 27.89 -11.72 -23.42
CA LEU A 122 27.25 -13.03 -23.59
C LEU A 122 27.40 -13.55 -25.04
N ARG A 123 28.57 -14.09 -25.38
CA ARG A 123 28.85 -14.67 -26.71
C ARG A 123 29.45 -16.07 -26.56
N PHE A 124 28.68 -17.08 -26.97
CA PHE A 124 29.05 -18.48 -26.80
C PHE A 124 28.78 -19.30 -28.07
N LEU A 125 29.64 -20.30 -28.29
CA LEU A 125 29.41 -21.38 -29.24
C LEU A 125 29.19 -22.67 -28.43
N LEU A 126 27.98 -23.23 -28.50
CA LEU A 126 27.68 -24.54 -27.92
C LEU A 126 28.10 -25.63 -28.91
N ALA A 127 29.18 -26.34 -28.61
CA ALA A 127 29.80 -27.32 -29.51
C ALA A 127 29.79 -28.76 -28.95
N ASP A 128 28.92 -29.07 -27.99
CA ASP A 128 28.77 -30.42 -27.44
C ASP A 128 28.31 -31.45 -28.50
N ASP A 129 28.29 -32.72 -28.13
CA ASP A 129 27.77 -33.80 -28.99
C ASP A 129 26.27 -33.62 -29.34
N PRO A 130 25.80 -34.17 -30.48
CA PRO A 130 24.38 -34.27 -30.77
C PRO A 130 23.63 -34.95 -29.62
N GLY A 131 22.49 -34.38 -29.20
CA GLY A 131 21.69 -34.92 -28.08
C GLY A 131 22.11 -34.45 -26.69
N ALA A 132 23.25 -33.76 -26.52
CA ALA A 132 23.69 -33.21 -25.22
C ALA A 132 22.81 -32.07 -24.65
N GLY A 133 21.76 -31.68 -25.38
CA GLY A 133 20.75 -30.72 -24.92
C GLY A 133 21.15 -29.25 -25.07
N LYS A 134 21.88 -28.90 -26.15
CA LYS A 134 22.24 -27.51 -26.50
C LYS A 134 21.03 -26.57 -26.60
N THR A 135 19.90 -27.05 -27.14
CA THR A 135 18.66 -26.25 -27.23
C THR A 135 18.07 -25.94 -25.87
N ILE A 136 18.13 -26.88 -24.92
CA ILE A 136 17.68 -26.67 -23.54
C ILE A 136 18.58 -25.61 -22.87
N MET A 137 19.90 -25.74 -23.02
CA MET A 137 20.86 -24.77 -22.48
C MET A 137 20.64 -23.36 -23.04
N ALA A 138 20.44 -23.24 -24.36
CA ALA A 138 20.14 -21.95 -24.99
C ALA A 138 18.80 -21.37 -24.50
N GLY A 139 17.76 -22.20 -24.36
CA GLY A 139 16.46 -21.77 -23.85
C GLY A 139 16.52 -21.30 -22.40
N LEU A 140 17.25 -22.02 -21.53
CA LEU A 140 17.50 -21.61 -20.15
C LEU A 140 18.28 -20.28 -20.10
N LEU A 141 19.34 -20.16 -20.91
CA LEU A 141 20.11 -18.93 -20.98
C LEU A 141 19.27 -17.72 -21.40
N ILE A 142 18.42 -17.87 -22.42
CA ILE A 142 17.53 -16.79 -22.88
C ILE A 142 16.50 -16.42 -21.82
N ARG A 143 15.99 -17.40 -21.07
CA ARG A 143 14.94 -17.19 -20.07
C ARG A 143 15.44 -16.53 -18.78
N GLU A 144 16.74 -16.60 -18.51
CA GLU A 144 17.40 -15.90 -17.40
C GLU A 144 17.76 -14.44 -17.72
N LEU A 145 17.61 -13.99 -18.98
CA LEU A 145 17.78 -12.60 -19.41
C LEU A 145 16.46 -11.84 -19.37
#